data_AF-A0A7C4M625-F1
#
_entry.id   AF-A0A7C4M625-F1
#
_cell.length_a   1.000
_cell.length_b   1.000
_cell.length_c   1.000
_cell.angle_alpha   90.00
_cell.angle_beta   90.00
_cell.angle_gamma   90.00
#
_symmetry.space_group_name_H-M   'P 1'
#
loop_
_entity.id
_entity.type
_entity.pdbx_description
1 polymer ?
#
loop_
_entity_poly.entity_id
_entity_poly.type
_entity_poly.pdbx_seq_one_letter_code
_entity_poly.pdbx_strand_id
1 'polypeptide(L)'
;LIELVKKYIPWSTKAFQDKRLKLYIDEGRSFLEEQPNNRYDVIIMDVTDPVKGGPAEKLYTLEFYQLAYSKLSESGMIVTQASSLSHTPSIFLSIVKTLSQVFPKTCYYGCYIKSFSSMWGFAVGSKNTLPVDIEADEVERIIKQRSVDNLKFYSRETHKAIFKLVDVYLKFYSGEANIMRD
;
A
#
# COMPACT_ATOMS: atom_id res chain seq x y z
N LEU A 1 -13.97 0.12 -16.34
CA LEU A 1 -12.87 1.05 -15.97
C LEU A 1 -11.61 0.82 -16.79
N ILE A 2 -11.02 -0.38 -16.80
CA ILE A 2 -9.75 -0.66 -17.50
C ILE A 2 -9.75 -0.20 -18.97
N GLU A 3 -10.77 -0.55 -19.74
CA GLU A 3 -10.84 -0.14 -21.16
C GLU A 3 -10.93 1.38 -21.35
N LEU A 4 -11.53 2.10 -20.39
CA LEU A 4 -11.55 3.57 -20.41
C LEU A 4 -10.15 4.13 -20.10
N VAL A 5 -9.42 3.54 -19.14
CA VAL A 5 -8.04 3.96 -18.83
C VAL A 5 -7.14 3.72 -20.04
N LYS A 6 -7.22 2.55 -20.67
CA LYS A 6 -6.46 2.25 -21.91
C LYS A 6 -6.75 3.25 -23.03
N LYS A 7 -8.01 3.70 -23.15
CA LYS A 7 -8.44 4.63 -24.20
C LYS A 7 -8.05 6.09 -23.91
N TYR A 8 -8.22 6.56 -22.68
CA TYR A 8 -8.17 7.98 -22.35
C TYR A 8 -6.98 8.41 -21.48
N ILE A 9 -6.16 7.49 -21.00
CA ILE A 9 -4.99 7.79 -20.14
C ILE A 9 -3.71 7.34 -20.87
N PRO A 10 -3.11 8.20 -21.73
CA PRO A 10 -2.07 7.81 -22.68
C PRO A 10 -0.78 7.30 -22.01
N TRP A 11 -0.45 7.82 -20.82
CA TRP A 11 0.75 7.38 -20.10
C TRP A 11 0.65 5.96 -19.54
N SER A 12 -0.55 5.36 -19.51
CA SER A 12 -0.75 3.96 -19.07
C SER A 12 -0.49 2.93 -20.18
N THR A 13 -0.46 3.34 -21.45
CA THR A 13 -0.41 2.43 -22.61
C THR A 13 0.78 1.49 -22.57
N LYS A 14 1.97 2.00 -22.25
CA LYS A 14 3.19 1.19 -22.17
C LYS A 14 3.08 0.09 -21.11
N ALA A 15 2.45 0.38 -19.97
CA ALA A 15 2.27 -0.61 -18.90
C ALA A 15 1.30 -1.72 -19.32
N PHE A 16 0.21 -1.39 -20.01
CA PHE A 16 -0.75 -2.39 -20.50
C PHE A 16 -0.21 -3.28 -21.63
N GLN A 17 0.80 -2.83 -22.37
CA GLN A 17 1.44 -3.59 -23.45
C GLN A 17 2.67 -4.39 -23.00
N ASP A 18 3.12 -4.20 -21.76
CA ASP A 18 4.28 -4.89 -21.23
C ASP A 18 3.99 -6.40 -21.07
N LYS A 19 4.83 -7.25 -21.67
CA LYS A 19 4.65 -8.72 -21.64
C LYS A 19 4.70 -9.32 -20.23
N ARG A 20 5.24 -8.57 -19.25
CA ARG A 20 5.28 -8.97 -17.85
C ARG A 20 3.92 -8.82 -17.17
N LEU A 21 3.04 -7.98 -17.72
CA LEU A 21 1.69 -7.79 -17.18
C LEU A 21 0.82 -9.00 -17.51
N LYS A 22 0.23 -9.58 -16.47
CA LYS A 22 -0.91 -10.49 -16.59
C LYS A 22 -2.12 -9.82 -15.95
N LEU A 23 -3.14 -9.56 -16.76
CA LEU A 23 -4.36 -8.88 -16.32
C LEU A 23 -5.46 -9.92 -16.05
N TYR A 24 -6.03 -9.88 -14.85
CA TYR A 24 -7.16 -10.70 -14.43
C TYR A 24 -8.34 -9.78 -14.12
N ILE A 25 -9.51 -10.11 -14.66
CA ILE A 25 -10.77 -9.41 -14.38
C ILE A 25 -11.57 -10.29 -13.43
N ASP A 26 -11.40 -10.05 -12.14
CA ASP A 26 -11.96 -10.88 -11.09
C ASP A 26 -12.14 -10.09 -9.78
N GLU A 27 -12.82 -10.66 -8.81
CA GLU A 27 -12.87 -10.16 -7.44
C GLU A 27 -11.52 -10.44 -6.74
N GLY A 28 -10.96 -9.42 -6.11
CA GLY A 28 -9.57 -9.43 -5.65
C GLY A 28 -9.27 -10.47 -4.55
N ARG A 29 -10.22 -10.71 -3.63
CA ARG A 29 -10.07 -11.72 -2.59
C ARG A 29 -10.17 -13.12 -3.16
N SER A 30 -11.19 -13.41 -3.94
CA SER A 30 -11.40 -14.69 -4.63
C SER A 30 -10.19 -15.06 -5.48
N PHE A 31 -9.69 -14.10 -6.28
CA PHE A 31 -8.48 -14.29 -7.07
C PHE A 31 -7.28 -14.70 -6.21
N LEU A 32 -7.08 -14.01 -5.07
CA LEU A 32 -5.94 -14.25 -4.19
C LEU A 32 -6.05 -15.59 -3.45
N GLU A 33 -7.25 -16.04 -3.09
CA GLU A 33 -7.52 -17.34 -2.48
C GLU A 33 -7.04 -18.50 -3.37
N GLU A 34 -7.28 -18.40 -4.68
CA GLU A 34 -6.86 -19.39 -5.67
C GLU A 34 -5.34 -19.42 -5.94
N GLN A 35 -4.59 -18.41 -5.48
CA GLN A 35 -3.16 -18.38 -5.70
C GLN A 35 -2.42 -19.35 -4.76
N PRO A 36 -1.34 -20.00 -5.22
CA PRO A 36 -0.44 -20.72 -4.34
C PRO A 36 0.15 -19.84 -3.23
N ASN A 37 0.45 -20.46 -2.10
CA ASN A 37 1.21 -19.80 -1.04
C ASN A 37 2.62 -19.45 -1.51
N ASN A 38 3.25 -18.45 -0.87
CA ASN A 38 4.61 -18.00 -1.18
C ASN A 38 4.84 -17.61 -2.66
N ARG A 39 3.80 -17.09 -3.33
CA ARG A 39 3.85 -16.76 -4.76
C ARG A 39 4.36 -15.35 -5.06
N TYR A 40 4.13 -14.39 -4.17
CA TYR A 40 4.40 -12.98 -4.42
C TYR A 40 5.45 -12.43 -3.48
N ASP A 41 6.41 -11.65 -3.98
CA ASP A 41 7.34 -10.89 -3.12
C ASP A 41 6.70 -9.60 -2.60
N VAL A 42 5.84 -8.98 -3.41
CA VAL A 42 5.14 -7.74 -3.06
C VAL A 42 3.69 -7.86 -3.49
N ILE A 43 2.78 -7.53 -2.57
CA ILE A 43 1.37 -7.29 -2.86
C ILE A 43 1.12 -5.78 -2.72
N ILE A 44 0.54 -5.16 -3.74
CA ILE A 44 0.14 -3.76 -3.71
C ILE A 44 -1.38 -3.72 -3.77
N MET A 45 -2.01 -3.18 -2.73
CA MET A 45 -3.44 -3.01 -2.66
C MET A 45 -3.81 -1.55 -2.94
N ASP A 46 -4.36 -1.32 -4.13
CA ASP A 46 -4.81 0.00 -4.59
C ASP A 46 -6.32 -0.05 -4.84
N VAL A 47 -7.08 0.03 -3.74
CA VAL A 47 -8.55 -0.05 -3.72
C VAL A 47 -9.13 1.15 -2.97
N THR A 48 -10.41 1.41 -3.17
CA THR A 48 -11.12 2.49 -2.47
C THR A 48 -11.19 2.25 -0.97
N ASP A 49 -11.43 3.31 -0.19
CA ASP A 49 -11.56 3.22 1.27
C ASP A 49 -12.61 2.18 1.72
N PRO A 50 -12.38 1.50 2.88
CA PRO A 50 -13.31 0.52 3.42
C PRO A 50 -14.54 1.20 4.05
N VAL A 51 -15.48 1.61 3.20
CA VAL A 51 -16.80 2.07 3.63
C VAL A 51 -17.65 0.84 3.97
N LYS A 52 -18.38 0.90 5.10
CA LYS A 52 -19.28 -0.17 5.54
C LYS A 52 -20.29 -0.57 4.45
N GLY A 53 -20.35 -1.85 4.12
CA GLY A 53 -21.16 -2.43 3.04
C GLY A 53 -20.60 -2.19 1.64
N GLY A 54 -19.41 -1.58 1.52
CA GLY A 54 -18.73 -1.29 0.27
C GLY A 54 -17.93 -2.49 -0.26
N PRO A 55 -17.61 -2.53 -1.56
CA PRO A 55 -16.92 -3.66 -2.18
C PRO A 55 -15.49 -3.86 -1.66
N ALA A 56 -14.86 -2.79 -1.14
CA ALA A 56 -13.50 -2.85 -0.63
C ALA A 56 -13.40 -3.23 0.86
N GLU A 57 -14.51 -3.21 1.61
CA GLU A 57 -14.49 -3.45 3.07
C GLU A 57 -13.78 -4.76 3.42
N LYS A 58 -14.12 -5.84 2.70
CA LYS A 58 -13.56 -7.19 2.89
C LYS A 58 -12.09 -7.35 2.52
N LEU A 59 -11.48 -6.33 1.90
CA LEU A 59 -10.06 -6.32 1.55
C LEU A 59 -9.20 -5.64 2.65
N TYR A 60 -9.83 -5.04 3.67
CA TYR A 60 -9.12 -4.41 4.79
C TYR A 60 -9.24 -5.19 6.10
N THR A 61 -9.85 -6.38 6.07
CA THR A 61 -10.09 -7.21 7.26
C THR A 61 -8.84 -7.99 7.69
N LEU A 62 -8.81 -8.43 8.95
CA LEU A 62 -7.75 -9.30 9.44
C LEU A 62 -7.63 -10.55 8.56
N GLU A 63 -8.77 -11.14 8.22
CA GLU A 63 -8.89 -12.37 7.45
C GLU A 63 -8.26 -12.22 6.06
N PHE A 64 -8.50 -11.09 5.39
CA PHE A 64 -7.84 -10.79 4.12
C PHE A 64 -6.32 -10.60 4.28
N TYR A 65 -5.87 -9.90 5.32
CA TYR A 65 -4.43 -9.75 5.54
C TYR A 65 -3.73 -11.06 5.88
N GLN A 66 -4.39 -11.97 6.61
CA GLN A 66 -3.88 -13.33 6.85
C GLN A 66 -3.77 -14.13 5.55
N LEU A 67 -4.78 -14.02 4.68
CA LEU A 67 -4.73 -14.58 3.34
C LEU A 67 -3.53 -14.02 2.57
N ALA A 68 -3.39 -12.69 2.49
CA ALA A 68 -2.27 -12.04 1.80
C ALA A 68 -0.91 -12.47 2.36
N TYR A 69 -0.78 -12.56 3.69
CA TYR A 69 0.42 -13.05 4.36
C TYR A 69 0.83 -14.45 3.88
N SER A 70 -0.14 -15.36 3.71
CA SER A 70 0.13 -16.72 3.22
C SER A 70 0.60 -16.75 1.75
N LYS A 71 0.20 -15.76 0.94
CA LYS A 71 0.58 -15.66 -0.47
C LYS A 71 1.92 -14.97 -0.68
N LEU A 72 2.44 -14.29 0.33
CA LEU A 72 3.74 -13.62 0.30
C LEU A 72 4.90 -14.60 0.52
N SER A 73 6.02 -14.41 -0.19
CA SER A 73 7.29 -15.11 0.06
C SER A 73 7.84 -14.80 1.47
N GLU A 74 8.87 -15.51 1.91
CA GLU A 74 9.48 -15.35 3.25
C GLU A 74 9.99 -13.92 3.53
N SER A 75 10.42 -13.21 2.49
CA SER A 75 10.84 -11.80 2.57
C SER A 75 9.76 -10.82 2.08
N GLY A 76 8.53 -11.32 1.89
CA GLY A 76 7.49 -10.57 1.21
C GLY A 76 6.85 -9.48 2.06
N MET A 77 6.25 -8.49 1.38
CA MET A 77 5.52 -7.40 2.00
C MET A 77 4.24 -7.04 1.26
N ILE A 78 3.29 -6.47 1.98
CA ILE A 78 2.10 -5.81 1.44
C ILE A 78 2.20 -4.31 1.69
N VAL A 79 1.76 -3.51 0.71
CA VAL A 79 1.51 -2.07 0.87
C VAL A 79 0.10 -1.76 0.42
N THR A 80 -0.59 -0.91 1.17
CA THR A 80 -1.93 -0.42 0.83
C THR A 80 -2.05 1.08 1.00
N GLN A 81 -2.86 1.71 0.16
CA GLN A 81 -3.43 3.01 0.48
C GLN A 81 -4.30 2.85 1.75
N ALA A 82 -4.20 3.80 2.68
CA ALA A 82 -4.81 3.71 4.01
C ALA A 82 -5.71 4.91 4.34
N SER A 83 -6.39 5.48 3.33
CA SER A 83 -7.28 6.63 3.46
C SER A 83 -6.56 7.92 3.89
N SER A 84 -7.34 8.97 4.14
CA SER A 84 -6.86 10.29 4.51
C SER A 84 -6.46 10.38 5.98
N LEU A 85 -5.24 10.85 6.23
CA LEU A 85 -4.78 11.23 7.57
C LEU A 85 -5.49 12.49 8.09
N SER A 86 -5.91 13.39 7.20
CA SER A 86 -6.54 14.67 7.57
C SER A 86 -8.05 14.58 7.75
N HIS A 87 -8.73 13.76 6.95
CA HIS A 87 -10.20 13.71 6.88
C HIS A 87 -10.77 12.45 7.56
N THR A 88 -10.07 11.32 7.48
CA THR A 88 -10.52 10.02 7.98
C THR A 88 -9.44 9.29 8.80
N PRO A 89 -8.78 9.96 9.77
CA PRO A 89 -7.66 9.38 10.52
C PRO A 89 -8.01 8.09 11.28
N SER A 90 -9.25 7.92 11.74
CA SER A 90 -9.70 6.69 12.40
C SER A 90 -9.70 5.47 11.45
N ILE A 91 -9.99 5.67 10.16
CA ILE A 91 -9.89 4.62 9.13
C ILE A 91 -8.42 4.26 8.94
N PHE A 92 -7.56 5.26 8.75
CA PHE A 92 -6.11 5.06 8.63
C PHE A 92 -5.55 4.24 9.80
N LEU A 93 -5.88 4.62 11.04
CA LEU A 93 -5.38 3.92 12.22
C LEU A 93 -5.94 2.50 12.33
N SER A 94 -7.21 2.29 11.97
CA SER A 94 -7.82 0.96 11.98
C SER A 94 -7.17 0.04 10.95
N ILE A 95 -6.80 0.55 9.77
CA ILE A 95 -6.05 -0.19 8.75
C ILE A 95 -4.67 -0.58 9.29
N VAL A 96 -3.91 0.38 9.83
CA VAL A 96 -2.58 0.12 10.40
C VAL A 96 -2.65 -0.89 11.56
N LYS A 97 -3.63 -0.74 12.46
CA LYS A 97 -3.84 -1.63 13.61
C LYS A 97 -4.22 -3.04 13.16
N THR A 98 -5.08 -3.17 12.16
CA THR A 98 -5.47 -4.49 11.63
C THR A 98 -4.30 -5.17 10.96
N LEU A 99 -3.51 -4.44 10.17
CA LEU A 99 -2.32 -4.96 9.49
C LEU A 99 -1.25 -5.44 10.49
N SER A 100 -1.05 -4.71 11.60
CA SER A 100 -0.08 -5.08 12.64
C SER A 100 -0.47 -6.30 13.47
N GLN A 101 -1.72 -6.76 13.40
CA GLN A 101 -2.12 -8.04 14.01
C GLN A 101 -1.63 -9.26 13.21
N VAL A 102 -1.27 -9.07 11.94
CA VAL A 102 -0.88 -10.17 11.03
C VAL A 102 0.62 -10.18 10.75
N PHE A 103 1.19 -9.00 10.50
CA PHE A 103 2.59 -8.89 10.10
C PHE A 103 3.51 -8.65 11.30
N PRO A 104 4.67 -9.33 11.39
CA PRO A 104 5.62 -9.14 12.48
C PRO A 104 6.25 -7.75 12.47
N LYS A 105 6.26 -7.07 11.32
CA LYS A 105 6.70 -5.69 11.18
C LYS A 105 5.69 -4.89 10.38
N THR A 106 5.36 -3.70 10.88
CA THR A 106 4.45 -2.76 10.23
C THR A 106 5.03 -1.35 10.29
N CYS A 107 4.94 -0.61 9.19
CA CYS A 107 5.18 0.82 9.17
C CYS A 107 4.11 1.54 8.34
N TYR A 108 4.15 2.85 8.35
CA TYR A 108 3.23 3.69 7.60
C TYR A 108 3.93 4.98 7.16
N TYR A 109 3.43 5.58 6.10
CA TYR A 109 3.92 6.86 5.59
C TYR A 109 2.76 7.65 5.00
N GLY A 110 3.05 8.88 4.62
CA GLY A 110 2.03 9.73 4.01
C GLY A 110 2.65 10.88 3.24
N CYS A 111 1.88 11.36 2.27
CA CYS A 111 2.24 12.52 1.48
C CYS A 111 0.99 13.34 1.15
N TYR A 112 1.19 14.63 0.91
CA TYR A 112 0.10 15.51 0.55
C TYR A 112 -0.27 15.30 -0.91
N ILE A 113 -1.50 14.83 -1.15
CA ILE A 113 -2.04 14.66 -2.50
C ILE A 113 -2.87 15.89 -2.84
N LYS A 114 -2.30 16.76 -3.67
CA LYS A 114 -2.88 18.08 -4.01
C LYS A 114 -4.30 17.98 -4.57
N SER A 115 -4.56 17.02 -5.45
CA SER A 115 -5.89 16.84 -6.05
C SER A 115 -6.96 16.37 -5.05
N PHE A 116 -6.55 15.81 -3.92
CA PHE A 116 -7.45 15.38 -2.84
C PHE A 116 -7.51 16.40 -1.71
N SER A 117 -6.72 17.48 -1.80
CA SER A 117 -6.56 18.48 -0.75
C SER A 117 -6.27 17.86 0.62
N SER A 118 -5.48 16.78 0.66
CA SER A 118 -5.38 15.94 1.85
C SER A 118 -4.00 15.31 2.04
N MET A 119 -3.60 15.13 3.30
CA MET A 119 -2.53 14.20 3.64
C MET A 119 -3.06 12.77 3.47
N TRP A 120 -2.54 12.04 2.50
CA TRP A 120 -2.95 10.67 2.22
C TRP A 120 -2.00 9.69 2.89
N GLY A 121 -2.57 8.69 3.56
CA GLY A 121 -1.82 7.69 4.32
C GLY A 121 -1.64 6.39 3.54
N PHE A 122 -0.56 5.68 3.87
CA PHE A 122 -0.25 4.35 3.36
C PHE A 122 0.28 3.49 4.50
N ALA A 123 -0.04 2.20 4.46
CA ALA A 123 0.38 1.22 5.46
C ALA A 123 1.14 0.07 4.78
N VAL A 124 2.17 -0.42 5.46
CA VAL A 124 3.04 -1.51 4.99
C VAL A 124 3.10 -2.59 6.06
N GLY A 125 2.85 -3.83 5.67
CA GLY A 125 3.05 -5.03 6.49
C GLY A 125 4.16 -5.87 5.86
N SER A 126 5.15 -6.29 6.64
CA SER A 126 6.31 -7.01 6.13
C SER A 126 6.67 -8.19 7.03
N LYS A 127 7.13 -9.29 6.41
CA LYS A 127 7.64 -10.45 7.15
C LYS A 127 9.04 -10.23 7.72
N ASN A 128 9.85 -9.36 7.10
CA ASN A 128 11.26 -9.22 7.47
C ASN A 128 11.78 -7.77 7.48
N THR A 129 11.72 -7.04 6.36
CA THR A 129 12.33 -5.71 6.24
C THR A 129 11.29 -4.62 6.02
N LEU A 130 11.39 -3.50 6.71
CA LEU A 130 10.52 -2.35 6.46
C LEU A 130 11.21 -1.32 5.58
N PRO A 131 10.46 -0.63 4.70
CA PRO A 131 11.03 0.46 3.90
C PRO A 131 11.52 1.62 4.76
N VAL A 132 10.91 1.89 5.93
CA VAL A 132 11.34 2.98 6.83
C VAL A 132 12.76 2.82 7.38
N ASP A 133 13.25 1.57 7.42
CA ASP A 133 14.59 1.23 7.92
C ASP A 133 15.69 1.40 6.85
N ILE A 134 15.31 1.73 5.61
CA ILE A 134 16.28 1.91 4.51
C ILE A 134 16.86 3.32 4.60
N GLU A 135 18.19 3.40 4.65
CA GLU A 135 18.88 4.69 4.70
C GLU A 135 18.86 5.42 3.35
N ALA A 136 18.91 6.76 3.41
CA ALA A 136 18.76 7.62 2.25
C ALA A 136 19.77 7.29 1.12
N ASP A 137 21.05 7.07 1.47
CA ASP A 137 22.09 6.68 0.51
C ASP A 137 21.78 5.33 -0.15
N GLU A 138 21.21 4.40 0.61
CA GLU A 138 20.83 3.08 0.12
C GLU A 138 19.62 3.16 -0.83
N VAL A 139 18.64 4.02 -0.53
CA VAL A 139 17.53 4.32 -1.45
C VAL A 139 18.07 4.84 -2.79
N GLU A 140 18.99 5.81 -2.76
CA GLU A 140 19.59 6.35 -3.98
C GLU A 140 20.37 5.28 -4.76
N ARG A 141 21.14 4.44 -4.05
CA ARG A 141 21.86 3.32 -4.65
C ARG A 141 20.91 2.34 -5.33
N ILE A 142 19.80 1.96 -4.68
CA ILE A 142 18.80 1.03 -5.22
C ILE A 142 18.11 1.62 -6.46
N ILE A 143 17.72 2.90 -6.44
CA ILE A 143 17.09 3.58 -7.58
C ILE A 143 18.02 3.53 -8.81
N LYS A 144 19.30 3.87 -8.62
CA LYS A 144 20.33 3.82 -9.69
C LYS A 144 20.54 2.39 -10.17
N GLN A 145 20.73 1.44 -9.27
CA GLN A 145 20.97 0.03 -9.60
C GLN A 145 19.82 -0.60 -10.38
N ARG A 146 18.57 -0.25 -10.05
CA ARG A 146 17.38 -0.77 -10.74
C ARG A 146 17.01 0.02 -12.00
N SER A 147 17.80 1.02 -12.36
CA SER A 147 17.55 1.92 -13.50
C SER A 147 16.13 2.50 -13.46
N VAL A 148 15.67 2.88 -12.27
CA VAL A 148 14.38 3.56 -12.11
C VAL A 148 14.61 5.05 -12.40
N ASP A 149 14.16 5.48 -13.57
CA ASP A 149 14.30 6.84 -14.06
C ASP A 149 12.99 7.63 -13.93
N ASN A 150 13.06 8.93 -14.25
CA ASN A 150 11.90 9.82 -14.37
C ASN A 150 11.01 9.96 -13.12
N LEU A 151 11.58 9.71 -11.93
CA LEU A 151 10.90 9.95 -10.66
C LEU A 151 10.75 11.46 -10.42
N LYS A 152 9.50 11.93 -10.31
CA LYS A 152 9.17 13.34 -10.08
C LYS A 152 8.96 13.69 -8.61
N PHE A 153 8.61 12.70 -7.80
CA PHE A 153 8.30 12.85 -6.39
C PHE A 153 9.27 12.08 -5.50
N TYR A 154 9.58 10.83 -5.85
CA TYR A 154 10.35 9.96 -4.98
C TYR A 154 11.87 10.11 -5.18
N SER A 155 12.57 10.47 -4.12
CA SER A 155 14.02 10.53 -3.97
C SER A 155 14.43 9.98 -2.59
N ARG A 156 15.73 9.95 -2.32
CA ARG A 156 16.27 9.63 -0.99
C ARG A 156 15.76 10.57 0.10
N GLU A 157 15.62 11.86 -0.19
CA GLU A 157 15.14 12.88 0.75
C GLU A 157 13.66 12.69 1.02
N THR A 158 12.86 12.55 -0.04
CA THR A 158 11.41 12.38 0.13
C THR A 158 11.09 11.07 0.80
N HIS A 159 11.86 10.01 0.56
CA HIS A 159 11.71 8.73 1.26
C HIS A 159 11.77 8.93 2.78
N LYS A 160 12.82 9.55 3.32
CA LYS A 160 12.89 9.80 4.78
C LYS A 160 11.77 10.74 5.24
N ALA A 161 11.45 11.76 4.44
CA ALA A 161 10.45 12.76 4.80
C ALA A 161 9.03 12.20 4.96
N ILE A 162 8.56 11.34 4.04
CA ILE A 162 7.19 10.80 4.07
C ILE A 162 6.92 9.89 5.28
N PHE A 163 7.95 9.18 5.76
CA PHE A 163 7.84 8.40 7.00
C PHE A 163 7.87 9.32 8.22
N LYS A 164 8.83 10.25 8.27
CA LYS A 164 9.02 11.11 9.44
C LYS A 164 7.84 12.05 9.69
N LEU A 165 7.24 12.57 8.62
CA LEU A 165 6.12 13.49 8.72
C LEU A 165 4.90 12.84 9.39
N VAL A 166 4.58 11.59 9.05
CA VAL A 166 3.44 10.89 9.65
C VAL A 166 3.71 10.46 11.08
N ASP A 167 4.93 10.03 11.42
CA ASP A 167 5.33 9.80 12.82
C ASP A 167 5.08 11.04 13.69
N VAL A 168 5.40 12.23 13.19
CA VAL A 168 5.14 13.48 13.91
C VAL A 168 3.64 13.80 13.95
N TYR A 169 2.93 13.66 12.82
CA TYR A 169 1.50 13.97 12.73
C TYR A 169 0.66 13.18 13.76
N LEU A 170 0.94 11.87 13.88
CA LEU A 170 0.15 10.99 14.75
C LEU A 170 0.42 11.20 16.24
N LYS A 171 1.53 11.82 16.65
CA LYS A 171 1.80 12.15 18.07
C LYS A 171 0.78 13.11 18.67
N PHE A 172 0.13 13.90 17.82
CA PHE A 172 -0.89 14.87 18.22
C PHE A 172 -2.32 14.36 18.03
N TYR A 173 -2.48 13.11 17.61
CA TYR A 173 -3.79 12.53 17.33
C TYR A 173 -4.21 11.55 18.44
N SER A 174 -5.42 11.72 18.96
CA SER A 174 -6.01 10.86 19.99
C SER A 174 -7.37 10.32 19.53
N GLY A 175 -7.35 9.37 18.60
CA GLY A 175 -8.57 8.72 18.11
C GLY A 175 -8.53 7.21 18.25
N GLU A 176 -9.72 6.62 18.24
CA GLU A 176 -9.89 5.18 18.38
C GLU A 176 -9.62 4.44 17.07
N ALA A 177 -9.03 3.25 17.20
CA ALA A 177 -8.70 2.37 16.10
C ALA A 177 -9.28 0.98 16.38
N ASN A 178 -9.97 0.42 15.39
CA ASN A 178 -10.61 -0.90 15.49
C ASN A 178 -9.87 -1.92 14.64
N ILE A 179 -9.93 -3.19 15.05
CA ILE A 179 -9.50 -4.30 14.21
C ILE A 179 -10.66 -4.60 13.27
N MET A 180 -10.44 -4.47 11.97
CA MET A 180 -11.43 -4.76 10.94
C MET A 180 -11.55 -6.28 10.76
N ARG A 181 -12.79 -6.76 10.65
CA ARG A 181 -13.17 -8.17 10.55
C ARG A 181 -14.27 -8.30 9.50
N ASP A 182 -14.38 -9.49 8.93
CA ASP A 182 -15.49 -9.88 8.05
C ASP A 182 -16.87 -9.75 8.73
#